data_AF-A0A3P7IX72-F1
#
_entry.id   AF-A0A3P7IX72-F1
#
_cell.length_a   1.000
_cell.length_b   1.000
_cell.length_c   1.000
_cell.angle_alpha   90.00
_cell.angle_beta   90.00
_cell.angle_gamma   90.00
#
_symmetry.space_group_name_H-M   'P 1'
#
loop_
_entity.id
_entity.type
_entity.pdbx_description
1 polymer ?
#
loop_
_entity_poly.entity_id
_entity_poly.type
_entity_poly.pdbx_seq_one_letter_code
_entity_poly.pdbx_strand_id
1 'polypeptide(L)'
;MTNRCRGGYEIRAWQWITRNGVCTGGPYGTKLPIAVKGTCKPYAFHPCGKHKNQVYYGECPAKSYSTPTCTNRCQRGYFVPYWKDKVYGMF
;
A
#
# COMPACT_ATOMS: atom_id res chain seq x y z
N MET A 1 12.28 4.31 -9.31
CA MET A 1 11.96 5.01 -8.06
C MET A 1 13.12 4.85 -7.10
N THR A 2 13.96 5.87 -6.97
CA THR A 2 15.10 5.83 -6.04
C THR A 2 14.61 6.10 -4.62
N ASN A 3 15.11 5.29 -3.69
CA ASN A 3 15.01 5.32 -2.23
C ASN A 3 13.76 4.80 -1.49
N ARG A 4 12.59 4.59 -2.11
CA ARG A 4 11.45 3.80 -1.53
C ARG A 4 11.13 4.18 -0.06
N CYS A 5 11.26 3.26 0.91
CA CYS A 5 11.04 3.53 2.36
C CYS A 5 12.11 4.44 3.00
N ARG A 6 13.13 4.85 2.24
CA ARG A 6 14.18 5.80 2.62
C ARG A 6 14.00 7.16 1.91
N GLY A 7 12.81 7.45 1.40
CA GLY A 7 12.49 8.68 0.68
C GLY A 7 12.34 8.48 -0.83
N GLY A 8 11.79 9.49 -1.51
CA GLY A 8 11.52 9.43 -2.94
C GLY A 8 11.19 10.81 -3.52
N TYR A 9 10.85 10.85 -4.81
CA TYR A 9 10.47 12.07 -5.52
C TYR A 9 9.00 12.00 -5.90
N GLU A 10 8.22 12.99 -5.50
CA GLU A 10 6.76 13.05 -5.65
C GLU A 10 6.37 13.03 -7.13
N ILE A 11 7.06 13.81 -7.97
CA ILE A 11 6.81 13.87 -9.41
C ILE A 11 6.96 12.50 -10.10
N ARG A 12 7.88 11.65 -9.62
CA ARG A 12 8.07 10.30 -10.16
C ARG A 12 6.92 9.36 -9.79
N ALA A 13 6.21 9.61 -8.70
CA ALA A 13 5.03 8.85 -8.34
C ALA A 13 3.87 9.14 -9.30
N TRP A 14 3.62 10.42 -9.60
CA TRP A 14 2.59 10.82 -10.59
C TRP A 14 2.89 10.28 -11.99
N GLN A 15 4.12 10.47 -12.47
CA GLN A 15 4.56 9.89 -13.75
C GLN A 15 4.39 8.37 -13.80
N TRP A 16 4.59 7.67 -12.68
CA TRP A 16 4.37 6.23 -12.60
C TRP A 16 2.88 5.87 -12.71
N ILE A 17 2.01 6.57 -12.00
CA ILE A 17 0.56 6.36 -12.03
C ILE A 17 0.03 6.54 -13.45
N THR A 18 0.47 7.57 -14.19
CA THR A 18 0.07 7.79 -15.59
C THR A 18 0.57 6.68 -16.52
N ARG A 19 1.82 6.21 -16.35
CA ARG A 19 2.43 5.22 -17.26
C ARG A 19 2.03 3.77 -16.98
N ASN A 20 1.91 3.40 -15.70
CA ASN A 20 1.79 2.00 -15.28
C ASN A 20 0.49 1.70 -14.55
N GLY A 21 -0.23 2.73 -14.09
CA GLY A 21 -1.36 2.59 -13.18
C GLY A 21 -0.96 2.11 -11.79
N VAL A 22 -1.90 2.24 -10.86
CA VAL A 22 -1.80 1.73 -9.49
C VAL A 22 -3.07 0.95 -9.15
N CYS A 23 -2.93 -0.19 -8.48
CA CYS A 23 -4.08 -0.96 -8.04
C CYS A 23 -4.72 -0.34 -6.77
N THR A 24 -5.94 -0.75 -6.45
CA THR A 24 -6.60 -0.37 -5.20
C THR A 24 -5.80 -0.81 -3.98
N GLY A 25 -5.85 0.02 -2.93
CA GLY A 25 -5.16 -0.23 -1.67
C GLY A 25 -5.92 0.38 -0.51
N GLY A 26 -5.67 -0.15 0.70
CA GLY A 26 -6.34 0.25 1.93
C GLY A 26 -5.39 0.21 3.12
N PRO A 27 -5.85 0.60 4.33
CA PRO A 27 -5.01 0.59 5.52
C PRO A 27 -4.53 -0.81 5.89
N TYR A 28 -3.46 -0.87 6.67
CA TYR A 28 -2.95 -2.13 7.21
C TYR A 28 -4.07 -2.87 7.95
N GLY A 29 -4.11 -4.19 7.81
CA GLY A 29 -5.11 -4.99 8.50
C GLY A 29 -6.51 -4.93 7.88
N THR A 30 -6.68 -4.36 6.67
CA THR A 30 -7.88 -4.58 5.82
C THR A 30 -7.96 -6.01 5.26
N LYS A 31 -7.63 -6.99 6.11
CA LYS A 31 -8.07 -8.38 6.03
C LYS A 31 -9.45 -8.43 6.68
N LEU A 32 -10.43 -7.75 6.06
CA LEU A 32 -11.84 -7.97 6.36
C LEU A 32 -12.17 -9.48 6.21
N PRO A 33 -13.23 -10.00 6.87
CA PRO A 33 -13.61 -11.40 6.76
C PRO A 33 -13.62 -11.87 5.30
N ILE A 34 -13.23 -13.14 5.11
CA ILE A 34 -12.87 -13.80 3.83
C ILE A 34 -13.86 -13.51 2.67
N ALA A 35 -15.11 -13.16 2.97
CA ALA A 35 -16.14 -12.84 2.00
C ALA A 35 -15.97 -11.48 1.27
N VAL A 36 -15.30 -10.47 1.85
CA VAL A 36 -15.17 -9.14 1.21
C VAL A 36 -13.80 -8.53 1.49
N LYS A 37 -12.80 -8.90 0.69
CA LYS A 37 -11.58 -8.08 0.57
C LYS A 37 -11.87 -6.93 -0.39
N GLY A 38 -11.89 -5.70 0.11
CA GLY A 38 -12.24 -4.53 -0.70
C GLY A 38 -11.11 -3.99 -1.59
N THR A 39 -9.86 -4.42 -1.40
CA THR A 39 -8.70 -3.85 -2.11
C THR A 39 -7.69 -4.89 -2.55
N CYS A 40 -6.95 -4.60 -3.62
CA CYS A 40 -5.94 -5.50 -4.18
C CYS A 40 -4.67 -5.55 -3.31
N LYS A 41 -4.15 -4.40 -2.87
CA LYS A 41 -2.90 -4.30 -2.08
C LYS A 41 -3.05 -3.39 -0.86
N PRO A 42 -3.38 -3.94 0.32
CA PRO A 42 -3.39 -3.16 1.56
C PRO A 42 -1.98 -2.76 1.98
N TYR A 43 -1.90 -1.71 2.80
CA TYR A 43 -0.63 -1.21 3.32
C TYR A 43 0.09 -2.28 4.14
N ALA A 44 1.39 -2.42 3.91
CA ALA A 44 2.18 -3.55 4.43
C ALA A 44 2.63 -3.36 5.89
N PHE A 45 2.72 -2.12 6.38
CA PHE A 45 3.28 -1.83 7.69
C PHE A 45 2.19 -1.65 8.74
N HIS A 46 2.37 -2.30 9.88
CA HIS A 46 1.48 -2.17 11.03
C HIS A 46 1.54 -0.72 11.57
N PRO A 47 0.39 -0.12 11.97
CA PRO A 47 0.40 1.19 12.62
C PRO A 47 1.22 1.16 13.91
N CYS A 48 1.82 2.28 14.29
CA CYS A 48 2.65 2.37 15.49
C CYS A 48 2.66 3.80 16.05
N GLY A 49 3.15 3.93 17.28
CA GLY A 49 3.34 5.20 17.96
C GLY A 49 2.10 5.68 18.72
N LYS A 50 2.31 6.70 19.56
CA LYS A 50 1.25 7.35 20.33
C LYS A 50 0.75 8.57 19.56
N HIS A 51 -0.50 8.51 19.12
CA HIS A 51 -1.19 9.61 18.46
C HIS A 51 -2.41 10.01 19.27
N LYS A 52 -2.71 11.31 19.34
CA LYS A 52 -3.85 11.83 20.13
C LYS A 52 -5.16 11.22 19.63
N ASN A 53 -5.96 10.67 20.55
CA ASN A 53 -7.25 10.05 20.26
C ASN A 53 -7.19 8.82 19.33
N GLN A 54 -6.04 8.15 19.21
CA GLN A 54 -5.92 6.90 18.47
C GLN A 54 -5.51 5.75 19.39
N VAL A 55 -5.91 4.54 18.99
CA VAL A 55 -5.50 3.31 19.68
C VAL A 55 -3.99 3.18 19.62
N TYR A 56 -3.38 2.86 20.77
CA TYR A 56 -1.95 2.61 20.83
C TYR A 56 -1.64 1.20 20.30
N TYR A 57 -0.90 1.14 19.21
CA TYR A 57 -0.57 -0.10 18.51
C TYR A 57 0.82 -0.67 18.85
N GLY A 58 1.55 -0.02 19.77
CA GLY A 58 2.93 -0.35 20.12
C GLY A 58 3.93 0.69 19.63
N GLU A 59 5.19 0.52 20.04
CA GLU A 59 6.28 1.41 19.68
C GLU A 59 6.63 1.29 18.19
N CYS A 60 7.01 2.41 17.58
CA CYS A 60 7.52 2.40 16.21
C CYS A 60 8.92 1.81 16.17
N PRO A 61 9.31 1.15 15.04
CA PRO A 61 10.66 0.64 14.91
C PRO A 61 11.67 1.80 14.92
N ALA A 62 12.82 1.58 15.56
CA ALA A 62 13.89 2.58 15.66
C ALA A 62 14.50 2.94 14.28
N LYS A 63 14.31 2.10 13.27
CA LYS A 63 14.76 2.31 11.89
C LYS A 63 13.59 2.10 10.93
N SER A 64 13.68 2.72 9.75
CA SER A 64 12.69 2.53 8.69
C SER A 64 12.63 1.06 8.23
N TYR A 65 11.42 0.60 7.87
CA TYR A 65 11.19 -0.73 7.35
C TYR A 65 11.93 -0.95 6.01
N SER A 66 12.32 -2.20 5.75
CA SER A 66 12.75 -2.60 4.41
C SER A 66 11.61 -2.41 3.41
N THR A 67 11.93 -1.98 2.19
CA THR A 67 10.89 -1.83 1.18
C THR A 67 10.30 -3.18 0.80
N PRO A 68 8.96 -3.33 0.82
CA PRO A 68 8.29 -4.53 0.37
C PRO A 68 8.65 -4.86 -1.08
N THR A 69 8.69 -6.15 -1.40
CA THR A 69 8.94 -6.61 -2.76
C THR A 69 7.77 -6.20 -3.67
N CYS A 70 8.12 -5.76 -4.89
CA CYS A 70 7.10 -5.46 -5.90
C CYS A 70 6.57 -6.78 -6.46
N THR A 71 5.30 -7.08 -6.17
CA THR A 71 4.61 -8.26 -6.71
C THR A 71 3.43 -7.83 -7.58
N ASN A 72 3.29 -8.41 -8.76
CA ASN A 72 2.15 -8.13 -9.65
C ASN A 72 0.95 -9.03 -9.31
N ARG A 73 0.62 -9.13 -8.02
CA ARG A 73 -0.45 -9.98 -7.48
C ARG A 73 -1.20 -9.24 -6.38
N CYS A 74 -2.52 -9.43 -6.36
CA CYS A 74 -3.38 -8.98 -5.27
C CYS A 74 -3.31 -9.94 -4.08
N GLN A 75 -3.81 -9.49 -2.93
CA GLN A 75 -3.94 -10.34 -1.76
C GLN A 75 -4.88 -11.54 -2.02
N ARG A 76 -4.58 -12.67 -1.39
CA ARG A 76 -5.41 -13.89 -1.48
C ARG A 76 -6.87 -13.59 -1.09
N GLY A 77 -7.85 -14.04 -1.87
CA GLY A 77 -9.28 -13.80 -1.63
C GLY A 77 -9.81 -12.50 -2.23
N TYR A 78 -8.98 -11.75 -2.97
CA TYR A 78 -9.43 -10.68 -3.85
C TYR A 78 -9.62 -11.24 -5.26
N PHE A 79 -10.81 -11.08 -5.84
CA PHE A 79 -11.20 -11.76 -7.08
C PHE A 79 -10.77 -11.03 -8.36
N VAL A 80 -10.59 -9.71 -8.30
CA VAL A 80 -10.16 -8.93 -9.48
C VAL A 80 -8.66 -9.13 -9.70
N PRO A 81 -8.23 -9.54 -10.91
CA PRO A 81 -6.80 -9.67 -11.21
C PRO A 81 -6.06 -8.34 -11.11
N TYR A 82 -4.79 -8.39 -10.67
CA TYR A 82 -3.95 -7.20 -10.45
C TYR A 82 -3.93 -6.21 -11.61
N TRP A 83 -3.88 -6.70 -12.86
CA TRP A 83 -3.84 -5.85 -14.05
C TRP A 83 -5.18 -5.17 -14.36
N LYS A 84 -6.31 -5.80 -13.99
CA LYS A 84 -7.65 -5.24 -14.19
C LYS A 84 -8.01 -4.22 -13.12
N ASP A 85 -7.38 -4.29 -11.95
CA ASP A 85 -7.60 -3.37 -10.85
C ASP A 85 -6.75 -2.09 -10.93
N LYS A 86 -5.95 -1.93 -11.98
CA LYS A 86 -5.11 -0.74 -12.17
C LYS A 86 -5.95 0.47 -12.58
N VAL A 87 -5.81 1.53 -11.80
CA VAL A 87 -6.31 2.87 -12.09
C VAL A 87 -5.14 3.72 -12.60
N TYR A 88 -5.35 4.39 -13.73
CA TYR A 88 -4.36 5.27 -14.35
C TYR A 88 -4.72 6.72 -14.06
N GLY A 89 -3.72 7.54 -13.79
CA GLY A 89 -3.91 8.97 -13.61
C GLY A 89 -4.00 9.67 -14.96
N MET A 90 -4.97 10.55 -15.11
CA MET A 90 -4.96 11.54 -16.20
C MET A 90 -3.92 12.62 -15.86
N PHE A 91 -3.16 13.02 -16.88
CA PHE A 91 -2.15 14.06 -16.79
C PHE A 91 -2.68 15.34 -17.41
#